data_AF-A0A956SYY7-F1
#
_entry.id   AF-A0A956SYY7-F1
#
_cell.length_a   1.000
_cell.length_b   1.000
_cell.length_c   1.000
_cell.angle_alpha   90.00
_cell.angle_beta   90.00
_cell.angle_gamma   90.00
#
_symmetry.space_group_name_H-M   'P 1'
#
loop_
_entity.id
_entity.type
_entity.pdbx_description
1 polymer ?
#
loop_
_entity_poly.entity_id
_entity_poly.type
_entity_poly.pdbx_seq_one_letter_code
_entity_poly.pdbx_strand_id
1 'polypeptide(L)'
;MPKLRSMLGHLRPYVKWLKRLLAWPYLKLGMTPTQIGLFGIVGAVASALLFRTGFHEAAFWVALVAVSTDMADGEVARSTRTETPQGNYLDAVGDRLRECILLLG
;
A
#
# COMPACT_ATOMS: atom_id res chain seq x y z
N MET A 1 5.67 -26.97 -17.23
CA MET A 1 6.06 -26.06 -16.12
C MET A 1 5.14 -26.22 -14.88
N PRO A 2 5.14 -27.35 -14.14
CA PRO A 2 4.23 -27.56 -12.99
C PRO A 2 4.86 -27.23 -11.62
N LYS A 3 6.19 -27.26 -11.49
CA LYS A 3 6.88 -27.14 -10.19
C LYS A 3 6.83 -25.73 -9.56
N LEU A 4 6.76 -24.67 -10.36
CA LEU A 4 6.75 -23.28 -9.83
C LEU A 4 5.47 -22.93 -9.06
N ARG A 5 4.32 -23.51 -9.43
CA ARG A 5 3.03 -23.29 -8.77
C ARG A 5 2.99 -23.86 -7.34
N SER A 6 3.80 -24.89 -7.08
CA SER A 6 3.92 -25.56 -5.77
C SER A 6 4.72 -24.71 -4.77
N MET A 7 5.84 -24.12 -5.19
CA MET A 7 6.73 -23.37 -4.28
C MET A 7 6.12 -22.05 -3.78
N LEU A 8 5.36 -21.34 -4.64
CA LEU A 8 4.65 -20.12 -4.23
C LEU A 8 3.48 -20.39 -3.26
N GLY A 9 2.99 -21.63 -3.19
CA GLY A 9 1.95 -22.04 -2.26
C GLY A 9 2.37 -21.89 -0.79
N HIS A 10 3.65 -22.11 -0.50
CA HIS A 10 4.19 -22.01 0.86
C HIS A 10 4.43 -20.57 1.32
N LEU A 11 4.53 -19.61 0.40
CA LEU A 11 4.70 -18.18 0.71
C LEU A 11 3.37 -17.45 0.91
N ARG A 12 2.27 -17.97 0.35
CA ARG A 12 0.91 -17.41 0.51
C ARG A 12 0.51 -17.16 1.98
N PRO A 13 0.76 -18.06 2.94
CA PRO A 13 0.40 -17.85 4.34
C PRO A 13 1.16 -16.66 4.95
N TYR A 14 2.47 -16.57 4.68
CA TYR A 14 3.32 -15.49 5.18
C TYR A 14 2.92 -14.13 4.61
N VAL A 15 2.66 -14.05 3.30
CA VAL A 15 2.19 -12.81 2.66
C VAL A 15 0.83 -12.39 3.22
N LYS A 16 -0.11 -13.33 3.42
CA LYS A 16 -1.40 -13.05 4.05
C LYS A 16 -1.23 -12.54 5.49
N TRP A 17 -0.35 -13.17 6.25
CA TRP A 17 -0.06 -12.73 7.61
C TRP A 17 0.50 -11.31 7.64
N LEU A 18 1.46 -11.00 6.75
CA LEU A 18 2.02 -9.65 6.62
C LEU A 18 0.95 -8.61 6.23
N LYS A 19 0.12 -8.91 5.23
CA LYS A 19 -0.99 -8.02 4.83
C LYS A 19 -1.94 -7.74 6.00
N ARG A 20 -2.29 -8.77 6.77
CA ARG A 20 -3.12 -8.61 7.96
C ARG A 20 -2.45 -7.80 9.05
N LEU A 21 -1.15 -7.98 9.26
CA LEU A 21 -0.39 -7.20 10.22
C LEU A 21 -0.39 -5.71 9.84
N LEU A 22 -0.16 -5.40 8.57
CA LEU A 22 -0.21 -4.03 8.05
C LEU A 22 -1.63 -3.43 8.13
N ALA A 23 -2.67 -4.23 7.88
CA ALA A 23 -4.06 -3.80 7.93
C ALA A 23 -4.62 -3.63 9.35
N TRP A 24 -4.11 -4.39 10.32
CA TRP A 24 -4.60 -4.42 11.71
C TRP A 24 -4.76 -3.05 12.38
N PRO A 25 -3.77 -2.13 12.35
CA PRO A 25 -3.93 -0.81 12.98
C PRO A 25 -5.08 -0.03 12.35
N TYR A 26 -5.22 -0.05 11.02
CA TYR A 26 -6.29 0.66 10.32
C TYR A 26 -7.67 0.08 10.61
N LEU A 27 -7.77 -1.25 10.70
CA LEU A 27 -9.01 -1.94 11.13
C LEU A 27 -9.40 -1.54 12.56
N LYS A 28 -8.43 -1.46 13.47
CA LYS A 28 -8.68 -1.02 14.85
C LYS A 28 -9.15 0.43 14.93
N LEU A 29 -8.63 1.29 14.05
CA LEU A 29 -9.00 2.70 13.96
C LEU A 29 -10.32 2.92 13.18
N GLY A 30 -10.91 1.88 12.58
CA GLY A 30 -12.13 1.99 11.80
C GLY A 30 -11.96 2.80 10.51
N MET A 31 -10.74 2.89 9.98
CA MET A 31 -10.46 3.67 8.77
C MET A 31 -11.01 2.97 7.53
N THR A 32 -11.53 3.75 6.58
CA THR A 32 -12.00 3.22 5.30
C THR A 32 -10.82 2.94 4.36
N PRO A 33 -10.94 2.00 3.40
CA PRO A 33 -9.90 1.74 2.40
C PRO A 33 -9.45 3.02 1.67
N THR A 34 -10.40 3.87 1.28
CA THR A 34 -10.11 5.13 0.59
C THR A 34 -9.30 6.11 1.45
N GLN A 35 -9.57 6.18 2.77
CA GLN A 35 -8.77 7.02 3.67
C GLN A 35 -7.32 6.55 3.75
N ILE A 36 -7.10 5.24 3.76
CA ILE A 36 -5.76 4.64 3.82
C ILE A 36 -4.99 4.91 2.53
N GLY A 37 -5.63 4.72 1.36
CA GLY A 37 -5.02 5.03 0.06
C GLY A 37 -4.67 6.52 -0.09
N LEU A 38 -5.54 7.43 0.38
CA LEU A 38 -5.25 8.87 0.43
C LEU A 38 -4.05 9.19 1.32
N PHE A 39 -3.93 8.53 2.47
CA PHE A 39 -2.74 8.63 3.33
C PHE A 39 -1.47 8.19 2.59
N GLY A 40 -1.54 7.12 1.80
CA GLY A 40 -0.47 6.68 0.93
C GLY A 40 -0.03 7.75 -0.07
N ILE A 41 -0.98 8.42 -0.72
CA ILE A 41 -0.69 9.52 -1.67
C ILE A 41 0.00 10.69 -0.96
N VAL A 42 -0.51 11.12 0.20
CA VAL A 42 0.10 12.20 0.98
C VAL A 42 1.52 11.83 1.41
N GLY A 43 1.73 10.58 1.85
CA GLY A 43 3.05 10.06 2.18
C GLY A 43 4.01 10.07 0.98
N ALA A 44 3.55 9.69 -0.21
CA ALA A 44 4.36 9.73 -1.43
C ALA A 44 4.79 11.18 -1.76
N VAL A 45 3.89 12.15 -1.65
CA VAL A 45 4.22 13.59 -1.86
C VAL A 45 5.23 14.06 -0.83
N ALA A 46 5.05 13.72 0.45
CA ALA A 46 5.99 14.08 1.50
C ALA A 46 7.38 13.48 1.26
N SER A 47 7.45 12.22 0.84
CA SER A 47 8.71 11.55 0.47
C SER A 47 9.39 12.25 -0.70
N ALA A 48 8.66 12.56 -1.77
CA ALA A 48 9.20 13.28 -2.93
C ALA A 48 9.78 14.64 -2.53
N LEU A 49 9.11 15.39 -1.64
CA LEU A 49 9.63 16.67 -1.14
C LEU A 49 10.89 16.50 -0.27
N LEU A 50 10.93 15.47 0.59
CA LEU A 50 12.13 15.15 1.38
C LEU A 50 13.31 14.76 0.49
N PHE A 51 13.06 14.02 -0.59
CA PHE A 51 14.08 13.63 -1.53
C PHE A 51 14.71 14.87 -2.20
N ARG A 52 13.86 15.79 -2.70
CA ARG A 52 14.30 17.05 -3.32
C ARG A 52 15.09 17.97 -2.40
N THR A 53 14.85 17.90 -1.10
CA THR A 53 15.54 18.72 -0.09
C THR A 53 16.83 18.08 0.42
N GLY A 54 17.22 16.91 -0.11
CA GLY A 54 18.46 16.20 0.22
C GLY A 54 18.35 15.24 1.40
N PHE A 55 17.16 15.10 2.01
CA PHE A 55 16.89 14.17 3.11
C PHE A 55 16.56 12.76 2.60
N HIS A 56 17.47 12.16 1.83
CA HIS A 56 17.21 10.90 1.11
C HIS A 56 16.84 9.73 2.03
N GLU A 57 17.46 9.61 3.22
CA GLU A 57 17.14 8.55 4.18
C GLU A 57 15.71 8.68 4.71
N ALA A 58 15.31 9.90 5.09
CA ALA A 58 13.94 10.16 5.53
C ALA A 58 12.94 9.94 4.40
N ALA A 59 13.27 10.37 3.17
CA ALA A 59 12.46 10.14 1.99
C ALA A 59 12.23 8.64 1.75
N PHE A 60 13.27 7.81 1.87
CA PHE A 60 13.17 6.36 1.73
C PHE A 60 12.19 5.75 2.74
N TRP A 61 12.32 6.08 4.02
CA TRP A 61 11.44 5.53 5.06
C TRP A 61 9.99 5.98 4.88
N VAL A 62 9.77 7.24 4.52
CA VAL A 62 8.43 7.76 4.25
C VAL A 62 7.82 7.12 3.00
N ALA A 63 8.60 6.92 1.92
CA ALA A 63 8.16 6.21 0.73
C ALA A 63 7.77 4.76 1.06
N LEU A 64 8.58 4.07 1.87
CA LEU A 64 8.31 2.69 2.25
C LEU A 64 6.98 2.56 2.98
N VAL A 65 6.70 3.47 3.92
CA VAL A 65 5.40 3.52 4.61
C VAL A 65 4.29 3.83 3.61
N ALA A 66 4.47 4.84 2.74
CA ALA A 66 3.47 5.25 1.76
C ALA A 66 3.07 4.11 0.81
N VAL A 67 4.04 3.37 0.26
CA VAL A 67 3.78 2.23 -0.63
C VAL A 67 3.15 1.06 0.14
N SER A 68 3.52 0.83 1.40
CA SER A 68 2.92 -0.24 2.21
C SER A 68 1.42 -0.07 2.47
N THR A 69 0.90 1.16 2.38
CA THR A 69 -0.54 1.45 2.59
C THR A 69 -1.45 0.75 1.59
N ASP A 70 -0.96 0.51 0.37
CA ASP A 70 -1.66 -0.24 -0.70
C ASP A 70 -1.92 -1.72 -0.33
N MET A 71 -0.98 -2.30 0.42
CA MET A 71 -1.19 -3.67 0.90
C MET A 71 -2.25 -3.70 2.00
N ALA A 72 -2.41 -2.58 2.73
CA ALA A 72 -3.29 -2.45 3.86
C ALA A 72 -4.72 -2.07 3.45
N ASP A 73 -4.94 -1.06 2.60
CA ASP A 73 -6.27 -0.65 2.13
C ASP A 73 -7.02 -1.79 1.41
N GLY A 74 -6.35 -2.54 0.54
CA GLY A 74 -6.91 -3.71 -0.12
C GLY A 74 -7.25 -4.83 0.86
N GLU A 75 -6.46 -5.05 1.92
CA GLU A 75 -6.79 -6.04 2.95
C GLU A 75 -7.91 -5.56 3.89
N VAL A 76 -7.99 -4.25 4.17
CA VAL A 76 -9.09 -3.63 4.90
C VAL A 76 -10.39 -3.77 4.10
N ALA A 77 -10.37 -3.52 2.78
CA ALA A 77 -11.52 -3.69 1.91
C ALA A 77 -12.04 -5.14 1.93
N ARG A 78 -11.14 -6.13 1.85
CA ARG A 78 -11.48 -7.56 1.99
C ARG A 78 -12.06 -7.89 3.36
N SER A 79 -11.41 -7.41 4.42
CA SER A 79 -11.78 -7.74 5.80
C SER A 79 -13.13 -7.14 6.19
N THR A 80 -13.46 -5.96 5.65
CA THR A 80 -14.71 -5.25 5.90
C THR A 80 -15.80 -5.56 4.87
N ARG A 81 -15.51 -6.37 3.85
CA ARG A 81 -16.41 -6.69 2.72
C ARG A 81 -16.91 -5.43 1.99
N THR A 82 -16.04 -4.44 1.84
CA THR A 82 -16.31 -3.16 1.15
C THR A 82 -15.62 -3.05 -0.21
N GLU A 83 -15.06 -4.15 -0.73
CA GLU A 83 -14.51 -4.19 -2.09
C GLU A 83 -15.60 -3.86 -3.13
N THR A 84 -15.33 -2.88 -4.00
CA THR A 84 -16.20 -2.48 -5.10
C THR A 84 -15.39 -2.35 -6.39
N PRO A 85 -15.99 -2.53 -7.57
CA PRO A 85 -15.30 -2.33 -8.85
C PRO A 85 -14.72 -0.91 -8.98
N GLN A 86 -15.45 0.10 -8.52
CA GLN A 86 -15.02 1.49 -8.51
C GLN A 86 -13.84 1.71 -7.56
N GLY A 87 -13.89 1.10 -6.37
CA GLY A 87 -12.78 1.12 -5.41
C GLY A 87 -11.51 0.50 -5.99
N ASN A 88 -11.61 -0.66 -6.64
CA ASN A 88 -10.47 -1.32 -7.28
C ASN A 88 -9.89 -0.50 -8.44
N TYR A 89 -10.73 0.24 -9.18
CA TYR A 89 -10.25 1.17 -10.19
C TYR A 89 -9.52 2.36 -9.57
N LEU A 90 -10.08 2.95 -8.51
CA LEU A 90 -9.46 4.05 -7.80
C LEU A 90 -8.11 3.66 -7.18
N ASP A 91 -8.01 2.44 -6.64
CA ASP A 91 -6.79 1.83 -6.11
C ASP A 91 -5.69 1.76 -7.18
N ALA A 92 -6.01 1.19 -8.34
CA ALA A 92 -5.10 1.12 -9.48
C ALA A 92 -4.64 2.49 -9.99
N VAL A 93 -5.51 3.51 -9.96
CA VAL A 93 -5.15 4.90 -10.31
C VAL A 93 -4.25 5.50 -9.23
N GLY A 94 -4.59 5.30 -7.95
CA GLY A 94 -3.81 5.77 -6.81
C GLY A 94 -2.38 5.21 -6.80
N ASP A 95 -2.21 3.94 -7.16
CA ASP A 95 -0.91 3.30 -7.39
C ASP A 95 -0.06 4.05 -8.40
N ARG A 96 -0.62 4.34 -9.58
CA ARG A 96 0.11 5.07 -10.63
C ARG A 96 0.46 6.48 -10.20
N LEU A 97 -0.44 7.16 -9.48
CA LEU A 97 -0.16 8.48 -8.94
C LEU A 97 1.01 8.43 -7.94
N ARG A 98 1.00 7.49 -7.00
CA ARG A 98 2.08 7.31 -6.02
C ARG A 98 3.41 7.01 -6.72
N GLU A 99 3.43 6.10 -7.68
CA GLU A 99 4.63 5.78 -8.48
C GLU A 99 5.16 7.03 -9.21
N CYS A 100 4.30 7.77 -9.91
CA CYS A 100 4.71 9.00 -10.61
C CYS A 100 5.26 10.05 -9.64
N ILE A 101 4.62 10.25 -8.48
CA ILE A 101 5.08 11.21 -7.47
C ILE A 101 6.48 10.85 -6.97
N LEU A 102 6.69 9.57 -6.61
CA LEU A 102 7.97 9.10 -6.09
C LEU A 102 9.08 9.14 -7.14
N LEU A 103 8.78 8.90 -8.42
CA LEU A 103 9.76 8.96 -9.51
C LEU A 103 10.12 10.39 -9.93
N LEU A 104 9.22 11.36 -9.73
CA LEU A 104 9.44 12.77 -10.09
C LEU A 104 10.07 13.60 -8.97
N GLY A 105 10.04 13.11 -7.73
CA GLY A 105 10.71 13.70 -6.58
C GLY A 105 12.21 13.51 -6.67
#